data_AF-A0A3E0NYK9-F1
#
_entry.id   AF-A0A3E0NYK9-F1
#
_cell.length_a   1.000
_cell.length_b   1.000
_cell.length_c   1.000
_cell.angle_alpha   90.00
_cell.angle_beta   90.00
_cell.angle_gamma   90.00
#
_symmetry.space_group_name_H-M   'P 1'
#
loop_
_entity.id
_entity.type
_entity.pdbx_description
1 polymer ?
#
loop_
_entity_poly.entity_id
_entity_poly.type
_entity_poly.pdbx_seq_one_letter_code
_entity_poly.pdbx_strand_id
1 'polypeptide(L)'
;MVAGIATLANKEAAYHYRFSHGWMLRLGDGTDESHDRAQVALDDLWRFTDEMFEGEASGYRQAWEALVGEMLAEAGLSRPEDPYQKTGGRIGYHTEHLGYLLAEMQWMQRTFPGLEW
;
A
#
# COMPACT_ATOMS: atom_id res chain seq x y z
N MET A 1 -7.31 -11.40 21.56
CA MET A 1 -8.12 -10.98 20.40
C MET A 1 -7.22 -10.55 19.23
N VAL A 2 -6.36 -9.53 19.42
CA VAL A 2 -5.43 -9.05 18.38
C VAL A 2 -4.51 -10.14 17.81
N ALA A 3 -3.87 -10.95 18.66
CA ALA A 3 -2.98 -12.03 18.20
C ALA A 3 -3.67 -13.10 17.34
N GLY A 4 -4.94 -13.43 17.63
CA GLY A 4 -5.72 -14.39 16.87
C GLY A 4 -6.08 -13.86 15.47
N ILE A 5 -6.48 -12.58 15.39
CA ILE A 5 -6.75 -11.90 14.12
C ILE A 5 -5.47 -11.80 13.30
N ALA A 6 -4.35 -11.40 13.91
CA ALA A 6 -3.06 -11.29 13.24
C ALA A 6 -2.60 -12.63 12.65
N THR A 7 -2.82 -13.74 13.36
CA THR A 7 -2.44 -15.08 12.87
C THR A 7 -3.20 -15.47 11.60
N LEU A 8 -4.50 -15.15 11.53
CA LEU A 8 -5.31 -15.40 10.35
C LEU A 8 -4.89 -14.49 9.19
N ALA A 9 -4.83 -13.19 9.46
CA ALA A 9 -4.45 -12.16 8.48
C ALA A 9 -3.05 -12.41 7.89
N ASN A 10 -2.11 -12.96 8.67
CA ASN A 10 -0.76 -13.24 8.18
C ASN A 10 -0.74 -14.25 7.02
N LYS A 11 -1.63 -15.26 7.02
CA LYS A 11 -1.72 -16.23 5.92
C LYS A 11 -2.23 -15.57 4.65
N GLU A 12 -3.18 -14.66 4.77
CA GLU A 12 -3.73 -13.89 3.65
C GLU A 12 -2.71 -12.87 3.13
N ALA A 13 -2.03 -12.15 4.03
CA ALA A 13 -0.98 -11.21 3.70
C ALA A 13 0.16 -11.86 2.92
N ALA A 14 0.57 -13.09 3.29
CA ALA A 14 1.56 -13.85 2.54
C ALA A 14 1.11 -14.16 1.09
N TYR A 15 -0.19 -14.45 0.89
CA TYR A 15 -0.75 -14.63 -0.45
C TYR A 15 -0.74 -13.32 -1.24
N HIS A 16 -1.20 -12.22 -0.64
CA HIS A 16 -1.19 -10.90 -1.26
C HIS A 16 0.22 -10.44 -1.64
N TYR A 17 1.20 -10.69 -0.78
CA TYR A 17 2.61 -10.40 -1.06
C TYR A 17 3.09 -11.20 -2.27
N ARG A 18 2.90 -12.53 -2.30
CA ARG A 18 3.33 -13.36 -3.45
C ARG A 18 2.69 -12.90 -4.76
N PHE A 19 1.41 -12.55 -4.73
CA PHE A 19 0.70 -12.05 -5.91
C PHE A 19 1.26 -10.71 -6.40
N SER A 20 1.35 -9.71 -5.50
CA SER A 20 1.84 -8.37 -5.83
C SER A 20 3.31 -8.38 -6.25
N HIS A 21 4.17 -9.10 -5.54
CA HIS A 21 5.57 -9.33 -5.91
C HIS A 21 5.70 -9.90 -7.33
N GLY A 22 4.96 -10.97 -7.63
CA GLY A 22 4.99 -11.58 -8.96
C GLY A 22 4.51 -10.63 -10.07
N TRP A 23 3.62 -9.68 -9.78
CA TRP A 23 3.22 -8.65 -10.74
C TRP A 23 4.25 -7.55 -10.89
N MET A 24 4.91 -7.12 -9.82
CA MET A 24 6.01 -6.16 -9.89
C MET A 24 7.13 -6.67 -10.80
N LEU A 25 7.54 -7.94 -10.64
CA LEU A 25 8.55 -8.55 -11.52
C LEU A 25 8.10 -8.58 -12.99
N ARG A 26 6.86 -9.04 -13.25
CA ARG A 26 6.34 -9.15 -14.63
C ARG A 26 6.18 -7.81 -15.33
N LEU A 27 5.87 -6.75 -14.58
CA LEU A 27 5.69 -5.42 -15.15
C LEU A 27 7.02 -4.69 -15.28
N GLY A 28 7.88 -4.78 -14.26
CA GLY A 28 9.22 -4.18 -14.26
C GLY A 28 10.15 -4.82 -15.30
N ASP A 29 10.26 -6.14 -15.35
CA ASP A 29 11.10 -6.86 -16.32
C ASP A 29 10.27 -7.38 -17.51
N GLY A 30 9.28 -6.60 -17.92
CA GLY A 30 8.34 -6.92 -18.99
C GLY A 30 8.74 -6.31 -20.33
N THR A 31 7.87 -5.46 -20.87
CA THR A 31 8.18 -4.61 -22.04
C THR A 31 8.58 -3.22 -21.57
N ASP A 32 9.24 -2.43 -22.42
CA ASP A 32 9.56 -1.02 -22.12
C ASP A 32 8.34 -0.24 -21.59
N GLU A 33 7.18 -0.38 -22.26
CA GLU A 33 5.92 0.24 -21.81
C GLU A 33 5.45 -0.22 -20.42
N SER A 34 5.59 -1.50 -20.07
CA SER A 34 5.15 -1.99 -18.75
C SER A 34 6.12 -1.56 -17.67
N HIS A 35 7.42 -1.55 -17.99
CA HIS A 35 8.48 -1.06 -17.12
C HIS A 35 8.24 0.40 -16.77
N ASP A 36 8.06 1.26 -17.78
CA ASP A 36 7.83 2.70 -17.59
C ASP A 36 6.59 2.95 -16.73
N ARG A 37 5.50 2.21 -16.95
CA ARG A 37 4.28 2.33 -16.12
C ARG A 37 4.50 1.89 -14.68
N ALA A 38 5.25 0.81 -14.47
CA ALA A 38 5.56 0.33 -13.13
C ALA A 38 6.44 1.33 -12.37
N GLN A 39 7.43 1.92 -13.05
CA GLN A 39 8.29 2.96 -12.50
C GLN A 39 7.48 4.22 -12.15
N VAL A 40 6.62 4.71 -13.05
CA VAL A 40 5.74 5.87 -12.78
C VAL A 40 4.82 5.60 -11.58
N ALA A 41 4.21 4.42 -11.50
CA ALA A 41 3.36 4.07 -10.37
C ALA A 41 4.15 4.03 -9.04
N LEU A 42 5.38 3.53 -9.09
CA LEU A 42 6.28 3.53 -7.94
C LEU A 42 6.62 4.96 -7.49
N ASP A 43 7.02 5.82 -8.43
CA ASP A 43 7.39 7.22 -8.19
C ASP A 43 6.22 8.00 -7.57
N ASP A 44 5.01 7.83 -8.10
CA ASP A 44 3.80 8.54 -7.65
C ASP A 44 3.34 8.13 -6.24
N LEU A 45 3.54 6.87 -5.87
CA LEU A 45 3.05 6.30 -4.62
C LEU A 45 4.08 6.32 -3.48
N TRP A 46 5.37 6.43 -3.79
CA TRP A 46 6.43 6.35 -2.79
C TRP A 46 6.32 7.45 -1.71
N ARG A 47 5.74 8.60 -2.04
CA ARG A 47 5.47 9.69 -1.09
C ARG A 47 4.58 9.31 0.10
N PHE A 48 3.93 8.14 0.10
CA PHE A 48 3.04 7.71 1.17
C PHE A 48 3.67 6.63 2.07
N THR A 49 4.90 6.18 1.78
CA THR A 49 5.46 5.01 2.46
C THR A 49 5.88 5.29 3.90
N ASP A 50 6.31 6.51 4.21
CA ASP A 50 6.81 6.83 5.55
C ASP A 50 5.74 6.78 6.62
N GLU A 51 4.51 7.16 6.28
CA GLU A 51 3.38 7.09 7.22
C GLU A 51 3.24 5.65 7.75
N MET A 52 3.55 4.59 6.97
CA MET A 52 3.45 3.20 7.43
C MET A 52 4.26 2.91 8.71
N PHE A 53 5.35 3.65 8.96
CA PHE A 53 6.29 3.41 10.04
C PHE A 53 6.18 4.38 11.22
N GLU A 54 5.15 5.22 11.25
CA GLU A 54 4.89 6.08 12.40
C GLU A 54 4.47 5.27 13.64
N GLY A 55 4.98 5.69 14.81
CA GLY A 55 4.68 5.08 16.11
C GLY A 55 5.32 3.70 16.32
N GLU A 56 4.55 2.77 16.89
CA GLU A 56 4.99 1.41 17.24
C GLU A 56 5.46 0.59 16.02
N ALA A 57 5.13 1.00 14.79
CA ALA A 57 5.53 0.32 13.57
C ALA A 57 6.95 0.67 13.09
N SER A 58 7.62 1.65 13.71
CA SER A 58 8.96 2.11 13.34
C SER A 58 10.00 0.98 13.29
N GLY A 59 9.89 0.00 14.19
CA GLY A 59 10.78 -1.17 14.24
C GLY A 59 10.72 -2.09 13.00
N TYR A 60 9.70 -1.95 12.15
CA TYR A 60 9.54 -2.76 10.94
C TYR A 60 10.11 -2.10 9.66
N ARG A 61 10.52 -0.83 9.72
CA ARG A 61 11.01 -0.09 8.54
C ARG A 61 12.16 -0.82 7.85
N GLN A 62 13.18 -1.21 8.60
CA GLN A 62 14.37 -1.83 8.02
C GLN A 62 14.05 -3.15 7.31
N ALA A 63 13.19 -3.98 7.90
CA ALA A 63 12.76 -5.24 7.31
C ALA A 63 11.94 -5.01 6.01
N TRP A 64 11.06 -4.01 6.01
CA TRP A 64 10.31 -3.63 4.82
C TRP A 64 11.21 -3.05 3.72
N GLU A 65 12.14 -2.16 4.06
CA GLU A 65 13.07 -1.55 3.10
C GLU A 65 13.97 -2.60 2.44
N ALA A 66 14.44 -3.60 3.19
CA ALA A 66 15.18 -4.73 2.64
C ALA A 66 14.33 -5.54 1.65
N LEU A 67 13.11 -5.92 2.06
CA LEU A 67 12.19 -6.72 1.24
C LEU A 67 11.80 -6.01 -0.07
N VAL A 68 11.45 -4.72 0.02
CA VAL A 68 11.07 -3.93 -1.15
C VAL A 68 12.28 -3.62 -2.02
N GLY A 69 13.45 -3.35 -1.42
CA GLY A 69 14.69 -3.11 -2.16
C GLY A 69 15.11 -4.33 -3.00
N GLU A 70 15.04 -5.53 -2.43
CA GLU A 70 15.30 -6.78 -3.15
C GLU A 70 14.34 -6.96 -4.33
N MET A 71 13.03 -6.77 -4.10
CA MET A 71 12.01 -6.89 -5.14
C MET A 71 12.19 -5.86 -6.27
N LEU A 72 12.51 -4.60 -5.95
CA LEU A 72 12.73 -3.56 -6.96
C LEU A 72 13.96 -3.89 -7.81
N ALA A 73 15.05 -4.34 -7.18
CA ALA A 73 16.25 -4.76 -7.89
C ALA A 73 15.99 -5.96 -8.80
N GLU A 74 15.22 -6.95 -8.35
CA GLU A 74 14.81 -8.10 -9.17
C GLU A 74 13.88 -7.68 -10.33
N ALA A 75 13.00 -6.70 -10.11
CA ALA A 75 12.12 -6.15 -11.14
C ALA A 75 12.81 -5.17 -12.11
N GLY A 76 14.10 -4.86 -11.91
CA GLY A 76 14.82 -3.83 -12.66
C GLY A 76 14.35 -2.39 -12.40
N LEU A 77 13.54 -2.16 -11.38
CA LEU A 77 12.97 -0.84 -11.05
C LEU A 77 13.90 -0.05 -10.11
N SER A 78 13.84 1.27 -10.22
CA SER A 78 14.65 2.18 -9.40
C SER A 78 13.83 2.71 -8.22
N ARG A 79 14.40 2.62 -7.01
CA ARG A 79 13.80 3.24 -5.83
C ARG A 79 13.81 4.78 -6.00
N PRO A 80 12.68 5.48 -5.78
CA PRO A 80 12.65 6.94 -5.79
C PRO A 80 13.57 7.55 -4.71
N GLU A 81 14.37 8.54 -5.11
CA GLU A 81 15.29 9.28 -4.22
C GLU A 81 14.62 10.54 -3.66
N ASP A 82 14.79 10.77 -2.35
CA ASP A 82 14.29 11.95 -1.61
C ASP A 82 12.84 12.41 -1.93
N PRO A 83 11.84 11.51 -1.99
CA PRO A 83 10.47 11.92 -2.24
C PRO A 83 9.89 12.58 -1.00
N TYR A 84 9.29 13.76 -1.17
CA TYR A 84 8.45 14.38 -0.14
C TYR A 84 7.47 13.37 0.44
N GLN A 85 7.41 13.24 1.77
CA GLN A 85 6.57 12.26 2.45
C GLN A 85 5.29 12.90 3.00
N LYS A 86 4.15 12.41 2.53
CA LYS A 86 2.82 12.76 3.03
C LYS A 86 2.46 11.91 4.24
N THR A 87 1.87 12.56 5.24
CA THR A 87 1.32 11.94 6.46
C THR A 87 0.01 12.64 6.86
N GLY A 88 -0.73 12.05 7.80
CA GLY A 88 -1.89 12.65 8.44
C GLY A 88 -3.12 11.75 8.45
N GLY A 89 -3.13 10.67 7.69
CA GLY A 89 -4.24 9.73 7.60
C GLY A 89 -4.57 9.08 8.95
N ARG A 90 -3.55 8.78 9.77
CA ARG A 90 -3.75 8.25 11.13
C ARG A 90 -4.45 9.20 12.10
N ILE A 91 -4.44 10.51 11.83
CA ILE A 91 -5.06 11.55 12.66
C ILE A 91 -6.25 12.25 11.95
N GLY A 92 -6.76 11.66 10.87
CA GLY A 92 -7.95 12.13 10.16
C GLY A 92 -7.70 13.17 9.06
N TYR A 93 -6.45 13.52 8.76
CA TYR A 93 -6.10 14.37 7.61
C TYR A 93 -5.84 13.49 6.38
N HIS A 94 -6.89 13.25 5.61
CA HIS A 94 -6.83 12.42 4.42
C HIS A 94 -6.64 13.24 3.15
N THR A 95 -6.25 12.56 2.07
CA THR A 95 -6.34 13.12 0.72
C THR A 95 -7.79 13.36 0.33
N GLU A 96 -8.00 14.16 -0.72
CA GLU A 96 -9.30 14.42 -1.32
C GLU A 96 -10.04 13.14 -1.77
N HIS A 97 -9.32 12.03 -1.95
CA HIS A 97 -9.87 10.76 -2.40
C HIS A 97 -10.82 10.12 -1.38
N LEU A 98 -10.52 10.21 -0.07
CA LEU A 98 -11.30 9.47 0.93
C LEU A 98 -12.77 9.96 1.00
N GLY A 99 -13.01 11.25 0.80
CA GLY A 99 -14.37 11.81 0.83
C GLY A 99 -15.30 11.14 -0.20
N TYR A 100 -14.80 10.92 -1.42
CA TYR A 100 -15.55 10.26 -2.48
C TYR A 100 -15.80 8.78 -2.16
N LEU A 101 -14.77 8.07 -1.70
CA LEU A 101 -14.89 6.66 -1.33
C LEU A 101 -15.93 6.44 -0.22
N LEU A 102 -15.93 7.30 0.81
CA LEU A 102 -16.90 7.22 1.89
C LEU A 102 -18.32 7.57 1.43
N ALA A 103 -18.46 8.53 0.52
CA ALA A 103 -19.77 8.90 -0.03
C ALA A 103 -20.42 7.71 -0.76
N GLU A 104 -19.63 6.98 -1.57
CA GLU A 104 -20.09 5.78 -2.27
C GLU A 104 -20.34 4.60 -1.31
N MET A 105 -19.34 4.26 -0.50
CA MET A 105 -19.39 3.12 0.42
C MET A 105 -20.55 3.23 1.42
N GLN A 106 -20.85 4.44 1.90
CA GLN A 106 -21.83 4.65 2.95
C GLN A 106 -23.22 5.02 2.43
N TRP A 107 -23.41 5.12 1.10
CA TRP A 107 -24.67 5.60 0.53
C TRP A 107 -25.88 4.82 1.05
N MET A 108 -25.86 3.48 0.96
CA MET A 108 -26.94 2.61 1.42
C MET A 108 -27.25 2.83 2.91
N GLN A 109 -26.21 2.81 3.75
CA GLN A 109 -26.35 2.92 5.20
C GLN A 109 -26.81 4.31 5.65
N ARG A 110 -26.43 5.37 4.92
CA ARG A 110 -26.89 6.74 5.21
C ARG A 110 -28.31 6.99 4.72
N THR A 111 -28.73 6.35 3.64
CA THR A 111 -30.07 6.50 3.08
C THR A 111 -31.11 5.70 3.87
N PHE A 112 -30.74 4.50 4.33
CA PHE A 112 -31.62 3.59 5.06
C PHE A 112 -31.04 3.20 6.43
N PRO A 113 -30.94 4.13 7.37
CA PRO A 113 -30.30 3.88 8.66
C PRO A 113 -31.13 2.91 9.52
N GLY A 114 -30.44 2.00 10.22
CA GLY A 114 -31.04 1.10 11.21
C GLY A 114 -31.71 -0.16 10.65
N LEU A 115 -31.53 -0.45 9.35
CA LEU A 115 -31.93 -1.72 8.76
C LEU A 115 -30.88 -2.82 9.00
N GLU A 116 -31.33 -4.06 9.05
CA GLU A 116 -30.48 -5.24 9.15
C GLU A 116 -30.24 -5.85 7.76
N TRP A 117 -29.01 -6.29 7.51
CA TRP A 117 -28.54 -6.89 6.25
C TRP A 117 -27.65 -8.10 6.53
#